data_AF-R1E678-F1
#
_entry.id   AF-R1E678-F1
#
_cell.length_a   1.000
_cell.length_b   1.000
_cell.length_c   1.000
_cell.angle_alpha   90.00
_cell.angle_beta   90.00
_cell.angle_gamma   90.00
#
_symmetry.space_group_name_H-M   'P 1'
#
loop_
_entity.id
_entity.type
_entity.pdbx_description
1 polymer ?
#
loop_
_entity_poly.entity_id
_entity_poly.type
_entity_poly.pdbx_seq_one_letter_code
_entity_poly.pdbx_strand_id
1 'polypeptide(L)'
;MATFSKFREPPAALSEEWRSWSTANSVSPADLSNAAIRHALAVTRFCSARSLGCTWAEHHALLDMSRAPYAHLYDQHTVPSEARPGATSCARLHRPNASQLLALVRDSQPAVLTGLLDGWPATRKWTDEYLAAALGERRVALSVTEGDS
;
A
#
# COMPACT_ATOMS: atom_id res chain seq x y z
N MET A 1 -17.18 8.58 -21.47
CA MET A 1 -16.65 7.56 -20.53
C MET A 1 -15.64 8.26 -19.62
N ALA A 2 -16.02 8.54 -18.38
CA ALA A 2 -15.05 9.02 -17.40
C ALA A 2 -14.16 7.83 -17.02
N THR A 3 -12.92 7.84 -17.49
CA THR A 3 -11.86 7.01 -16.92
C THR A 3 -11.85 7.30 -15.42
N PHE A 4 -12.03 6.27 -14.59
CA PHE A 4 -11.76 6.40 -13.17
C PHE A 4 -10.35 6.96 -13.05
N SER A 5 -10.20 8.22 -12.64
CA SER A 5 -8.90 8.76 -12.29
C SER A 5 -8.46 7.99 -11.05
N LYS A 6 -7.64 6.95 -11.26
CA LYS A 6 -7.13 6.08 -10.19
C LYS A 6 -6.30 6.87 -9.18
N PHE A 7 -5.83 8.05 -9.56
CA PHE A 7 -4.95 8.91 -8.79
C PHE A 7 -5.71 10.12 -8.25
N ARG A 8 -5.63 10.33 -6.93
CA ARG A 8 -6.11 11.54 -6.27
C ARG A 8 -5.10 12.66 -6.49
N GLU A 9 -5.57 13.88 -6.75
CA GLU A 9 -4.70 15.04 -6.86
C GLU A 9 -4.52 15.70 -5.47
N PRO A 10 -3.27 15.85 -4.99
CA PRO A 10 -3.01 16.61 -3.77
C PRO A 10 -3.20 18.11 -4.00
N PRO A 11 -3.48 18.91 -2.95
CA PRO A 11 -3.48 20.37 -3.06
C PRO A 11 -2.19 20.91 -3.69
N ALA A 12 -2.28 21.99 -4.46
CA ALA A 12 -1.14 22.55 -5.19
C ALA A 12 0.04 22.92 -4.26
N ALA A 13 -0.26 23.56 -3.13
CA ALA A 13 0.73 23.92 -2.11
C ALA A 13 1.44 22.67 -1.55
N LEU A 14 0.68 21.61 -1.27
CA LEU A 14 1.22 20.34 -0.77
C LEU A 14 2.14 19.68 -1.82
N SER A 15 1.76 19.76 -3.09
CA SER A 15 2.54 19.23 -4.21
C SER A 15 3.88 19.95 -4.35
N GLU A 16 3.89 21.27 -4.16
CA GLU A 16 5.10 22.09 -4.21
C GLU A 16 6.02 21.84 -3.01
N GLU A 17 5.47 21.77 -1.80
CA GLU A 17 6.19 21.36 -0.59
C GLU A 17 6.86 19.99 -0.78
N TRP A 18 6.13 19.01 -1.31
CA TRP A 18 6.66 17.68 -1.61
C TRP A 18 7.83 17.73 -2.59
N ARG A 19 7.70 18.46 -3.71
CA ARG A 19 8.78 18.58 -4.71
C ARG A 19 10.04 19.17 -4.07
N SER A 20 9.89 20.28 -3.34
CA SER A 20 11.00 20.94 -2.64
C SER A 20 11.68 19.99 -1.64
N TRP A 21 10.90 19.30 -0.80
CA TRP A 21 11.42 18.35 0.18
C TRP A 21 12.11 17.15 -0.47
N SER A 22 11.54 16.60 -1.56
CA SER A 22 12.08 15.45 -2.26
C SER A 22 13.45 15.75 -2.88
N THR A 23 13.62 16.95 -3.45
CA THR A 23 14.90 17.44 -3.96
C THR A 23 15.89 17.65 -2.82
N ALA A 24 15.48 18.28 -1.72
CA ALA A 24 16.35 18.55 -0.57
C ALA A 24 16.83 17.27 0.16
N ASN A 25 16.04 16.19 0.11
CA ASN A 25 16.35 14.91 0.75
C ASN A 25 16.87 13.86 -0.24
N SER A 26 17.27 14.28 -1.44
CA SER A 26 17.85 13.42 -2.48
C SER A 26 17.03 12.17 -2.77
N VAL A 27 15.69 12.29 -2.76
CA VAL A 27 14.81 11.19 -3.16
C VAL A 27 14.97 11.00 -4.67
N SER A 28 15.90 10.12 -5.07
CA SER A 28 16.27 10.00 -6.46
C SER A 28 15.19 9.25 -7.26
N PRO A 29 15.00 9.56 -8.55
CA PRO A 29 14.14 8.76 -9.42
C PRO A 29 14.55 7.29 -9.47
N ALA A 30 15.85 7.01 -9.39
CA ALA A 30 16.39 5.65 -9.30
C ALA A 30 15.97 4.95 -8.00
N ASP A 31 15.88 5.70 -6.89
CA ASP A 31 15.40 5.17 -5.62
C ASP A 31 13.89 4.93 -5.60
N LEU A 32 13.11 5.64 -6.41
CA LEU A 32 11.66 5.43 -6.52
C LEU A 32 11.30 4.43 -7.62
N SER A 33 12.19 4.19 -8.58
CA SER A 33 11.94 3.26 -9.68
C SER A 33 11.74 1.84 -9.14
N ASN A 34 10.60 1.24 -9.48
CA ASN A 34 10.25 -0.18 -9.23
C ASN A 34 10.05 -0.61 -7.77
N ALA A 35 9.85 0.32 -6.82
CA ALA A 35 9.57 -0.07 -5.43
C ALA A 35 8.41 0.69 -4.79
N ALA A 36 7.21 0.12 -4.79
CA ALA A 36 6.02 0.71 -4.18
C ALA A 36 6.26 1.06 -2.70
N ILE A 37 7.02 0.23 -1.98
CA ILE A 37 7.38 0.47 -0.58
C ILE A 37 8.22 1.76 -0.44
N ARG A 38 9.11 2.04 -1.39
CA ARG A 38 9.96 3.24 -1.32
C ARG A 38 9.18 4.53 -1.50
N HIS A 39 8.14 4.52 -2.36
CA HIS A 39 7.19 5.63 -2.42
C HIS A 39 6.47 5.85 -1.09
N ALA A 40 5.94 4.78 -0.48
CA ALA A 40 5.26 4.86 0.80
C ALA A 40 6.17 5.37 1.92
N LEU A 41 7.44 4.91 1.97
CA LEU A 41 8.42 5.38 2.93
C LEU A 41 8.77 6.86 2.72
N ALA A 42 8.99 7.30 1.48
CA ALA A 42 9.33 8.68 1.18
C ALA A 42 8.17 9.64 1.55
N VAL A 43 6.93 9.29 1.17
CA VAL A 43 5.73 10.08 1.53
C VAL A 43 5.51 10.11 3.04
N THR A 44 5.71 8.98 3.74
CA THR A 44 5.60 8.94 5.20
C THR A 44 6.65 9.82 5.89
N ARG A 45 7.90 9.79 5.42
CA ARG A 45 8.97 10.65 5.95
C ARG A 45 8.65 12.13 5.74
N PHE A 46 8.19 12.50 4.53
CA PHE A 46 7.74 13.86 4.25
C PHE A 46 6.61 14.29 5.19
N CYS A 47 5.54 13.49 5.26
CA CYS A 47 4.38 13.80 6.08
C CYS A 47 4.73 13.88 7.58
N SER A 48 5.68 13.07 8.06
CA SER A 48 6.15 13.12 9.45
C SER A 48 7.05 14.34 9.72
N ALA A 49 7.72 14.87 8.70
CA ALA A 49 8.57 16.06 8.82
C ALA A 49 7.77 17.39 8.76
N ARG A 50 6.51 17.37 8.29
CA ARG A 50 5.63 18.54 8.28
C ARG A 50 5.14 18.86 9.69
N SER A 51 5.16 20.13 10.06
CA SER A 51 4.67 20.61 11.38
C SER A 51 3.20 20.26 11.64
N LEU A 52 2.36 20.28 10.60
CA LEU A 52 0.93 19.91 10.68
C LEU A 52 0.66 18.43 10.37
N GLY A 53 1.69 17.66 10.02
CA GLY A 53 1.52 16.32 9.46
C GLY A 53 0.88 16.32 8.07
N CYS A 54 0.35 15.17 7.66
CA CYS A 54 -0.59 15.03 6.56
C CYS A 54 -1.87 14.35 7.07
N THR A 55 -3.02 14.74 6.53
CA THR A 55 -4.23 13.94 6.64
C THR A 55 -4.09 12.64 5.84
N TRP A 56 -4.98 11.68 6.10
CA TRP A 56 -5.02 10.42 5.35
C TRP A 56 -5.27 10.63 3.85
N ALA A 57 -6.15 11.58 3.50
CA ALA A 57 -6.44 11.93 2.11
C ALA A 57 -5.21 12.52 1.40
N GLU A 58 -4.50 13.44 2.06
CA GLU A 58 -3.27 14.05 1.56
C GLU A 58 -2.13 13.04 1.39
N HIS A 59 -1.92 12.18 2.39
CA HIS A 59 -0.91 11.12 2.33
C HIS A 59 -1.10 10.26 1.09
N HIS A 60 -2.33 9.80 0.87
CA HIS A 60 -2.60 8.95 -0.28
C HIS A 60 -2.60 9.69 -1.62
N ALA A 61 -3.01 10.95 -1.67
CA ALA A 61 -2.90 11.76 -2.89
C ALA A 61 -1.42 12.01 -3.27
N LEU A 62 -0.54 12.21 -2.29
CA LEU A 62 0.90 12.28 -2.50
C LEU A 62 1.50 10.95 -2.95
N LEU A 63 1.04 9.83 -2.38
CA LEU A 63 1.46 8.49 -2.81
C LEU A 63 1.10 8.25 -4.27
N ASP A 64 -0.14 8.55 -4.64
CA ASP A 64 -0.66 8.48 -6.00
C ASP A 64 0.15 9.37 -6.97
N MET A 65 0.36 10.64 -6.60
CA MET A 65 1.16 11.59 -7.38
C MET A 65 2.62 11.12 -7.53
N SER A 66 3.24 10.59 -6.47
CA SER A 66 4.63 10.12 -6.51
C SER A 66 4.80 8.92 -7.46
N ARG A 67 3.77 8.06 -7.56
CA ARG A 67 3.77 6.85 -8.40
C ARG A 67 3.36 7.13 -9.84
N ALA A 68 2.63 8.21 -10.11
CA ALA A 68 2.11 8.54 -11.44
C ALA A 68 3.17 8.51 -12.56
N PRO A 69 4.40 9.05 -12.40
CA PRO A 69 5.44 8.96 -13.43
C PRO A 69 5.89 7.52 -13.73
N TYR A 70 5.71 6.61 -12.77
CA TYR A 70 6.12 5.21 -12.82
C TYR A 70 4.93 4.27 -12.99
N ALA A 71 3.75 4.79 -13.36
CA ALA A 71 2.52 3.99 -13.45
C ALA A 71 2.67 2.77 -14.39
N HIS A 72 3.51 2.89 -15.42
CA HIS A 72 3.86 1.81 -16.36
C HIS A 72 4.64 0.65 -15.72
N LEU A 73 5.32 0.89 -14.60
CA LEU A 73 6.07 -0.12 -13.83
C LEU A 73 5.19 -0.81 -12.78
N TYR A 74 4.02 -0.25 -12.48
CA TYR A 74 3.03 -0.80 -11.55
C TYR A 74 1.94 -1.59 -12.28
N ASP A 75 2.25 -2.10 -13.47
CA ASP A 75 1.43 -3.12 -14.12
C ASP A 75 1.43 -4.38 -13.24
N GLN A 76 0.24 -4.92 -12.99
CA GLN A 76 0.00 -6.07 -12.14
C GLN A 76 0.76 -7.34 -12.57
N HIS A 77 1.33 -7.34 -13.79
CA HIS A 77 2.11 -8.42 -14.36
C HIS A 77 3.63 -8.27 -14.22
N THR A 78 4.15 -7.12 -13.76
CA THR A 78 5.60 -6.84 -13.77
C THR A 78 6.18 -6.37 -12.44
N VAL A 79 5.37 -6.24 -11.39
CA VAL A 79 5.87 -5.85 -10.05
C VAL A 79 6.48 -7.09 -9.37
N PRO A 80 7.81 -7.14 -9.16
CA PRO A 80 8.42 -8.20 -8.37
C PRO A 80 7.92 -8.09 -6.93
N SER A 81 7.71 -9.22 -6.25
CA SER A 81 7.42 -9.25 -4.81
C SER A 81 8.54 -8.53 -4.03
N GLU A 82 8.27 -7.34 -3.54
CA GLU A 82 9.23 -6.55 -2.75
C GLU A 82 9.35 -7.10 -1.33
N ALA A 83 10.45 -7.80 -1.05
CA ALA A 83 10.90 -8.03 0.32
C ALA A 83 11.77 -6.85 0.78
N ARG A 84 11.51 -6.32 1.98
CA ARG A 84 12.40 -5.31 2.59
C ARG A 84 13.80 -5.92 2.76
N PRO A 85 14.88 -5.30 2.26
CA PRO A 85 16.23 -5.81 2.44
C PRO A 85 16.52 -5.98 3.94
N GLY A 86 16.89 -7.19 4.37
CA GLY A 86 17.23 -7.50 5.76
C GLY A 86 16.06 -7.82 6.69
N ALA A 87 14.82 -7.92 6.21
CA ALA A 87 13.70 -8.39 7.02
C ALA A 87 13.78 -9.92 7.23
N THR A 88 14.49 -10.36 8.26
CA THR A 88 14.54 -11.77 8.69
C THR A 88 13.29 -12.20 9.47
N SER A 89 12.51 -11.23 9.95
CA SER A 89 11.24 -11.46 10.65
C SER A 89 10.29 -10.26 10.49
N CYS A 90 8.99 -10.54 10.57
CA CYS A 90 7.93 -9.53 10.54
C CYS A 90 7.39 -9.32 11.96
N ALA A 91 7.15 -8.06 12.35
CA ALA A 91 6.54 -7.76 13.64
C ALA A 91 5.19 -8.49 13.77
N ARG A 92 4.93 -9.12 14.92
CA ARG A 92 3.68 -9.85 15.19
C ARG A 92 2.99 -9.24 16.40
N LEU A 93 1.75 -8.79 16.20
CA LEU A 93 0.94 -8.21 17.27
C LEU A 93 -0.37 -8.97 17.40
N HIS A 94 -0.68 -9.44 18.60
CA HIS A 94 -1.96 -10.06 18.92
C HIS A 94 -2.95 -8.99 19.40
N ARG A 95 -4.05 -8.82 18.68
CA ARG A 95 -5.15 -7.88 19.01
C ARG A 95 -4.65 -6.49 19.43
N PRO A 96 -3.86 -5.79 18.59
CA PRO A 96 -3.33 -4.49 18.94
C PRO A 96 -4.46 -3.48 19.20
N ASN A 97 -4.21 -2.57 20.13
CA ASN A 97 -5.07 -1.39 20.29
C ASN A 97 -4.76 -0.33 19.22
N ALA A 98 -5.59 0.72 19.16
CA ALA A 98 -5.49 1.77 18.14
C ALA A 98 -4.12 2.49 18.16
N SER A 99 -3.54 2.72 19.34
CA SER A 99 -2.25 3.38 19.48
C SER A 99 -1.10 2.52 18.96
N GLN A 100 -1.13 1.21 19.22
CA GLN A 100 -0.16 0.25 18.69
C GLN A 100 -0.25 0.14 17.16
N LEU A 101 -1.47 0.13 16.62
CA LEU A 101 -1.68 0.12 15.17
C LEU A 101 -1.19 1.44 14.53
N LEU A 102 -1.46 2.58 15.17
CA LEU A 102 -1.01 3.88 14.69
C LEU A 102 0.51 4.01 14.66
N ALA A 103 1.23 3.42 15.62
CA ALA A 103 2.69 3.38 15.61
C ALA A 103 3.22 2.62 14.38
N LEU A 104 2.68 1.44 14.08
CA LEU A 104 3.06 0.67 12.89
C LEU A 104 2.83 1.46 11.59
N VAL A 105 1.72 2.18 11.50
CA VAL A 105 1.39 3.03 10.34
C VAL A 105 2.37 4.18 10.22
N ARG A 106 2.65 4.91 11.32
CA ARG A 106 3.61 6.03 11.34
C ARG A 106 5.01 5.61 10.92
N ASP A 107 5.43 4.43 11.33
CA ASP A 107 6.77 3.91 11.04
C ASP A 107 6.83 3.20 9.69
N SER A 108 5.71 3.12 8.95
CA SER A 108 5.60 2.32 7.72
C SER A 108 6.13 0.90 7.92
N GLN A 109 5.85 0.30 9.08
CA GLN A 109 6.39 -0.98 9.49
C GLN A 109 5.39 -2.10 9.17
N PRO A 110 5.71 -3.02 8.22
CA PRO A 110 4.89 -4.20 8.00
C PRO A 110 4.79 -5.05 9.26
N ALA A 111 3.59 -5.57 9.53
CA ALA A 111 3.32 -6.44 10.67
C ALA A 111 2.23 -7.48 10.34
N VAL A 112 2.31 -8.64 10.99
CA VAL A 112 1.25 -9.66 11.01
C VAL A 112 0.38 -9.41 12.25
N LEU A 113 -0.90 -9.14 12.04
CA LEU A 113 -1.87 -8.95 13.11
C LEU A 113 -2.62 -10.25 13.37
N THR A 114 -2.58 -10.76 14.61
CA THR A 114 -3.24 -12.02 14.99
C THR A 114 -4.40 -11.76 15.96
N GLY A 115 -5.33 -12.72 16.06
CA GLY A 115 -6.47 -12.65 16.98
C GLY A 115 -7.59 -11.69 16.57
N LEU A 116 -7.49 -11.05 15.40
CA LEU A 116 -8.48 -10.08 14.92
C LEU A 116 -9.71 -10.75 14.31
N LEU A 117 -9.53 -11.92 13.68
CA LEU A 117 -10.55 -12.57 12.86
C LEU A 117 -11.10 -13.85 13.49
N ASP A 118 -10.73 -14.17 14.74
CA ASP A 118 -11.07 -15.45 15.38
C ASP A 118 -12.59 -15.69 15.44
N GLY A 119 -13.38 -14.62 15.57
CA GLY A 119 -14.84 -14.68 15.60
C GLY A 119 -15.53 -14.61 14.22
N TRP A 120 -14.77 -14.46 13.13
CA TRP A 120 -15.36 -14.18 11.82
C TRP A 120 -16.01 -15.44 11.24
N PRO A 121 -17.28 -15.41 10.78
CA PRO A 121 -17.96 -16.61 10.27
C PRO A 121 -17.23 -17.31 9.12
N ALA A 122 -16.46 -16.55 8.33
CA ALA A 122 -15.64 -17.05 7.24
C ALA A 122 -14.69 -18.18 7.69
N THR A 123 -14.15 -18.12 8.92
CA THR A 123 -13.21 -19.13 9.46
C THR A 123 -13.83 -20.52 9.64
N ARG A 124 -15.16 -20.61 9.63
CA ARG A 124 -15.92 -21.87 9.74
C ARG A 124 -16.76 -22.18 8.51
N LYS A 125 -17.28 -21.16 7.83
CA LYS A 125 -18.25 -21.31 6.75
C LYS A 125 -17.63 -21.40 5.37
N TRP A 126 -16.47 -20.80 5.13
CA TRP A 126 -15.87 -20.78 3.79
C TRP A 126 -15.14 -22.09 3.51
N THR A 127 -15.92 -23.14 3.27
CA THR A 127 -15.44 -24.40 2.70
C THR A 127 -15.72 -24.42 1.20
N ASP A 128 -15.06 -25.30 0.46
CA ASP A 128 -15.29 -25.44 -0.99
C ASP A 128 -16.75 -25.78 -1.28
N GLU A 129 -17.38 -26.66 -0.49
CA GLU A 129 -18.80 -27.03 -0.66
C GLU A 129 -19.72 -25.84 -0.45
N TYR A 130 -19.47 -25.05 0.60
CA TYR A 130 -20.25 -23.84 0.86
C TYR A 130 -20.08 -22.82 -0.24
N LEU A 131 -18.84 -22.57 -0.69
CA LEU A 131 -18.54 -21.59 -1.72
C LEU A 131 -19.10 -22.02 -3.09
N ALA A 132 -19.01 -23.30 -3.46
CA ALA A 132 -19.61 -23.83 -4.68
C ALA A 132 -21.14 -23.71 -4.64
N ALA A 133 -21.78 -24.07 -3.52
CA ALA A 133 -23.23 -23.96 -3.38
C ALA A 133 -23.71 -22.49 -3.38
N ALA A 134 -22.98 -21.59 -2.73
CA ALA A 134 -23.39 -20.19 -2.59
C ALA A 134 -23.02 -19.31 -3.80
N LEU A 135 -21.89 -19.61 -4.46
CA LEU A 135 -21.27 -18.74 -5.46
C LEU A 135 -20.87 -19.45 -6.76
N GLY A 136 -21.14 -20.75 -6.93
CA GLY A 136 -20.67 -21.53 -8.08
C GLY A 136 -21.09 -20.98 -9.46
N GLU A 137 -22.28 -20.39 -9.55
CA GLU A 137 -22.79 -19.78 -10.79
C GLU A 137 -22.37 -18.30 -10.95
N ARG A 138 -21.61 -17.74 -10.01
CA ARG A 138 -21.15 -16.35 -10.09
C ARG A 138 -19.91 -16.26 -10.97
N ARG A 139 -19.97 -15.39 -11.97
CA ARG A 139 -18.79 -15.02 -12.76
C ARG A 139 -17.80 -14.25 -11.90
N VAL A 140 -16.57 -14.73 -11.82
CA VAL A 140 -15.46 -14.07 -11.13
C VAL A 140 -14.39 -13.70 -12.13
N ALA A 141 -13.72 -12.57 -11.89
CA ALA A 141 -12.54 -12.20 -12.65
C ALA A 141 -11.37 -13.05 -12.15
N LEU A 142 -10.74 -13.80 -13.05
CA LEU A 142 -9.52 -14.54 -12.79
C LEU A 142 -8.35 -13.75 -13.36
N SER A 143 -7.35 -13.46 -12.52
CA SER A 143 -6.06 -12.97 -12.99
C SER A 143 -5.12 -14.16 -13.00
N VAL A 144 -4.83 -14.66 -14.21
CA VAL A 144 -3.83 -15.71 -14.41
C VAL A 144 -2.52 -15.02 -14.71
N THR A 145 -1.54 -15.19 -13.83
CA THR A 145 -0.14 -14.86 -14.12
C THR A 145 0.48 -16.11 -14.72
N GLU A 146 0.91 -16.04 -15.98
CA GLU A 146 1.68 -17.13 -16.59
C GLU A 146 2.97 -17.32 -15.80
N GLY A 147 3.22 -18.54 -15.35
CA GLY A 147 4.49 -18.93 -14.76
C GLY A 147 5.49 -19.22 -15.87
N ASP A 148 6.67 -18.58 -15.79
CA ASP A 148 7.82 -18.85 -16.64
C ASP A 148 8.06 -20.37 -16.75
N SER A 149 8.02 -20.88 -17.98
CA SER A 149 8.45 -22.23 -18.36
C SER A 149 9.93 -22.24 -18.68
#